data_AF-A0A1I6I1R0-F1
#
_entry.id   AF-A0A1I6I1R0-F1
#
_cell.length_a   1.000
_cell.length_b   1.000
_cell.length_c   1.000
_cell.angle_alpha   90.00
_cell.angle_beta   90.00
_cell.angle_gamma   90.00
#
_symmetry.space_group_name_H-M   'P 1'
#
loop_
_entity.id
_entity.type
_entity.pdbx_description
1 polymer ?
#
loop_
_entity_poly.entity_id
_entity_poly.type
_entity_poly.pdbx_seq_one_letter_code
_entity_poly.pdbx_strand_id
1 'polypeptide(L)'
;MTESNAPSEPAEPRFVESNDPAGGRKLCSRREVNPDISVEEAFDEAAFRALLESAFDNVEETDDGFSVHVRDRESQHTFEAYSGASGPAYGGPRRYFVKTETGHALDPEVHSMLRDFERWLTEETLD
;
A
#
# COMPACT_ATOMS: atom_id res chain seq x y z
N MET A 1 -5.30 32.11 34.79
CA MET A 1 -4.51 31.52 33.69
C MET A 1 -5.37 30.40 33.14
N THR A 2 -6.04 30.61 32.01
CA THR A 2 -6.88 29.60 31.37
C THR A 2 -5.99 28.89 30.36
N GLU A 3 -5.53 27.70 30.69
CA GLU A 3 -4.92 26.78 29.73
C GLU A 3 -6.05 26.26 28.83
N SER A 4 -6.14 26.85 27.63
CA SER A 4 -6.95 26.30 26.54
C SER A 4 -6.32 24.97 26.10
N ASN A 5 -6.86 23.86 26.60
CA ASN A 5 -6.74 22.56 25.92
C ASN A 5 -7.58 22.62 24.66
N ALA A 6 -6.97 23.04 23.54
CA ALA A 6 -7.55 22.75 22.24
C ALA A 6 -7.54 21.22 22.06
N PRO A 7 -8.62 20.60 21.56
CA PRO A 7 -8.55 19.21 21.13
C PRO A 7 -7.49 19.12 20.04
N SER A 8 -6.48 18.26 20.23
CA SER A 8 -5.52 17.94 19.18
C SER A 8 -6.30 17.49 17.95
N GLU A 9 -6.09 18.16 16.82
CA GLU A 9 -6.59 17.69 15.54
C GLU A 9 -6.14 16.23 15.35
N PRO A 10 -7.01 15.34 14.81
CA PRO A 10 -6.58 13.97 14.53
C PRO A 10 -5.35 14.03 13.63
N ALA A 11 -4.33 13.25 13.97
CA ALA A 11 -3.11 13.17 13.17
C ALA A 11 -3.50 12.79 11.74
N GLU A 12 -2.99 13.52 10.76
CA GLU A 12 -3.28 13.22 9.36
C GLU A 12 -2.79 11.80 9.00
N PRO A 13 -3.55 11.03 8.22
CA PRO A 13 -3.16 9.66 7.86
C PRO A 13 -1.85 9.68 7.05
N ARG A 14 -0.95 8.75 7.37
CA ARG A 14 0.36 8.63 6.70
C ARG A 14 0.21 8.28 5.22
N PHE A 15 -0.72 7.39 4.89
CA PHE A 15 -0.98 6.96 3.53
C PHE A 15 -2.21 7.66 2.99
N VAL A 16 -2.09 8.24 1.81
CA VAL A 16 -3.18 8.98 1.16
C VAL A 16 -3.29 8.62 -0.30
N GLU A 17 -4.48 8.80 -0.86
CA GLU A 17 -4.71 8.66 -2.29
C GLU A 17 -3.83 9.64 -3.08
N SER A 18 -3.36 9.17 -4.23
CA SER A 18 -2.48 9.91 -5.11
C SER A 18 -3.07 9.94 -6.52
N ASN A 19 -3.22 11.14 -7.09
CA ASN A 19 -3.54 11.27 -8.51
C ASN A 19 -2.32 11.06 -9.42
N ASP A 20 -1.11 11.04 -8.84
CA ASP A 20 0.10 10.74 -9.59
C ASP A 20 0.19 9.22 -9.82
N PRO A 21 0.22 8.76 -11.08
CA PRO A 21 0.41 7.35 -11.35
C PRO A 21 1.77 6.92 -10.82
N ALA A 22 1.78 5.94 -9.93
CA ALA A 22 3.01 5.36 -9.44
C ALA A 22 3.86 4.81 -10.61
N GLY A 23 3.16 4.31 -11.63
CA GLY A 23 3.71 3.74 -12.85
C GLY A 23 4.50 2.45 -12.59
N GLY A 24 4.67 1.63 -13.61
CA GLY A 24 5.64 0.54 -13.58
C GLY A 24 5.05 -0.85 -13.45
N ARG A 25 5.72 -1.70 -12.67
CA ARG A 25 5.57 -3.16 -12.67
C ARG A 25 5.31 -3.65 -11.25
N LYS A 26 4.89 -4.91 -11.10
CA LYS A 26 4.84 -5.59 -9.81
C LYS A 26 6.16 -5.44 -9.05
N LEU A 27 6.09 -4.87 -7.86
CA LEU A 27 7.21 -4.78 -6.90
C LEU A 27 7.29 -6.08 -6.09
N CYS A 28 6.16 -6.45 -5.49
CA CYS A 28 6.00 -7.63 -4.65
C CYS A 28 4.51 -7.96 -4.48
N SER A 29 4.21 -9.18 -4.04
CA SER A 29 2.88 -9.62 -3.60
C SER A 29 2.62 -9.25 -2.14
N ARG A 30 1.35 -9.29 -1.71
CA ARG A 30 0.97 -9.10 -0.31
C ARG A 30 1.73 -10.02 0.64
N ARG A 31 1.89 -11.31 0.26
CA ARG A 31 2.59 -12.30 1.08
C ARG A 31 4.10 -12.05 1.20
N GLU A 32 4.73 -11.43 0.21
CA GLU A 32 6.15 -11.06 0.29
C GLU A 32 6.34 -9.90 1.29
N VAL A 33 5.36 -8.99 1.35
CA VAL A 33 5.35 -7.87 2.30
C VAL A 33 5.01 -8.37 3.70
N ASN A 34 3.91 -9.08 3.85
CA ASN A 34 3.42 -9.67 5.10
C ASN A 34 3.43 -11.20 4.99
N PRO A 35 4.48 -11.88 5.47
CA PRO A 35 4.58 -13.33 5.38
C PRO A 35 3.67 -14.08 6.37
N ASP A 36 3.03 -13.37 7.30
CA ASP A 36 2.18 -13.96 8.34
C ASP A 36 0.75 -14.25 7.87
N ILE A 37 0.30 -13.61 6.77
CA ILE A 37 -0.99 -13.96 6.14
C ILE A 37 -0.90 -15.30 5.42
N SER A 38 -2.02 -16.03 5.40
CA SER A 38 -2.12 -17.28 4.65
C SER A 38 -2.04 -17.04 3.14
N VAL A 39 -1.81 -18.13 2.38
CA VAL A 39 -1.88 -18.07 0.90
C VAL A 39 -3.28 -17.66 0.47
N GLU A 40 -4.32 -18.18 1.14
CA GLU A 40 -5.71 -17.87 0.80
C GLU A 40 -5.99 -16.39 0.97
N GLU A 41 -5.61 -15.80 2.11
CA GLU A 41 -5.75 -14.36 2.37
C GLU A 41 -4.94 -13.49 1.40
N ALA A 42 -3.73 -13.92 1.04
CA ALA A 42 -2.89 -13.20 0.09
C ALA A 42 -3.49 -13.14 -1.33
N PHE A 43 -4.38 -14.08 -1.66
CA PHE A 43 -5.05 -14.18 -2.96
C PHE A 43 -6.54 -13.81 -2.90
N ASP A 44 -7.08 -13.46 -1.72
CA ASP A 44 -8.47 -13.05 -1.58
C ASP A 44 -8.66 -11.61 -2.07
N GLU A 45 -9.03 -11.50 -3.34
CA GLU A 45 -9.26 -10.23 -4.02
C GLU A 45 -10.41 -9.44 -3.40
N ALA A 46 -11.47 -10.12 -2.94
CA ALA A 46 -12.64 -9.47 -2.36
C ALA A 46 -12.30 -8.87 -0.99
N ALA A 47 -11.58 -9.62 -0.15
CA ALA A 47 -11.10 -9.13 1.13
C ALA A 47 -10.13 -7.95 0.94
N PHE A 48 -9.19 -8.05 -0.02
CA PHE A 48 -8.27 -6.95 -0.28
C PHE A 48 -8.98 -5.70 -0.81
N ARG A 49 -9.95 -5.85 -1.71
CA ARG A 49 -10.77 -4.75 -2.20
C ARG A 49 -11.52 -4.07 -1.05
N ALA A 50 -12.16 -4.83 -0.18
CA ALA A 50 -12.89 -4.30 0.97
C ALA A 50 -11.98 -3.49 1.91
N LEU A 51 -10.74 -3.94 2.14
CA LEU A 51 -9.75 -3.18 2.90
C LEU A 51 -9.42 -1.85 2.23
N LEU A 52 -9.17 -1.84 0.92
CA LEU A 52 -8.86 -0.61 0.18
C LEU A 52 -10.05 0.35 0.13
N GLU A 53 -11.27 -0.15 -0.11
CA GLU A 53 -12.51 0.65 -0.11
C GLU A 53 -12.84 1.21 1.28
N SER A 54 -12.39 0.56 2.35
CA SER A 54 -12.49 1.09 3.71
C SER A 54 -11.47 2.18 4.00
N ALA A 55 -10.34 2.18 3.31
CA ALA A 55 -9.23 3.11 3.53
C ALA A 55 -9.24 4.31 2.56
N PHE A 56 -9.81 4.14 1.37
CA PHE A 56 -9.72 5.07 0.25
C PHE A 56 -11.04 5.19 -0.50
N ASP A 57 -11.37 6.39 -0.95
CA ASP A 57 -12.64 6.66 -1.64
C ASP A 57 -12.62 6.24 -3.11
N ASN A 58 -11.44 6.17 -3.76
CA ASN A 58 -11.30 5.95 -5.20
C ASN A 58 -10.52 4.67 -5.52
N VAL A 59 -11.12 3.51 -5.24
CA VAL A 59 -10.66 2.24 -5.82
C VAL A 59 -11.16 2.16 -7.27
N GLU A 60 -10.24 2.18 -8.22
CA GLU A 60 -10.54 2.15 -9.66
C GLU A 60 -10.72 0.71 -10.14
N GLU A 61 -11.81 0.44 -10.87
CA GLU A 61 -11.96 -0.84 -11.58
C GLU A 61 -11.16 -0.82 -12.89
N THR A 62 -10.46 -1.92 -13.15
CA THR A 62 -9.65 -2.13 -14.35
C THR A 62 -10.15 -3.37 -15.08
N ASP A 63 -9.81 -3.54 -16.36
CA ASP A 63 -10.24 -4.71 -17.15
C ASP A 63 -9.82 -6.05 -16.51
N ASP A 64 -8.71 -6.05 -15.76
CA ASP A 64 -8.12 -7.24 -15.16
C ASP A 64 -8.31 -7.32 -13.63
N GLY A 65 -8.99 -6.37 -12.99
CA GLY A 65 -9.16 -6.31 -11.54
C GLY A 65 -9.44 -4.90 -11.00
N PHE A 66 -8.66 -4.43 -10.04
CA PHE A 66 -8.83 -3.09 -9.44
C PHE A 66 -7.50 -2.51 -8.97
N SER A 67 -7.41 -1.19 -8.82
CA SER A 67 -6.24 -0.52 -8.28
C SER A 67 -6.55 0.75 -7.50
N VAL A 68 -5.60 1.17 -6.65
CA VAL A 68 -5.55 2.49 -6.03
C VAL A 68 -4.11 2.96 -6.00
N HIS A 69 -3.90 4.23 -6.34
CA HIS A 69 -2.61 4.89 -6.23
C HIS A 69 -2.47 5.52 -4.85
N VAL A 70 -1.38 5.19 -4.16
CA VAL A 70 -1.13 5.58 -2.78
C VAL A 70 0.18 6.35 -2.68
N ARG A 71 0.19 7.41 -1.89
CA ARG A 71 1.39 8.16 -1.50
C ARG A 71 1.64 8.00 -0.01
N ASP A 72 2.86 7.61 0.35
CA ASP A 72 3.36 7.74 1.72
C ASP A 72 3.79 9.20 1.96
N ARG A 73 3.16 9.88 2.92
CA ARG A 73 3.50 11.27 3.27
C ARG A 73 4.86 11.40 3.94
N GLU A 74 5.39 10.33 4.53
CA GLU A 74 6.70 10.38 5.18
C GLU A 74 7.83 10.31 4.15
N SER A 75 7.88 9.24 3.36
CA SER A 75 8.91 9.04 2.33
C SER A 75 8.65 9.79 1.02
N GLN A 76 7.44 10.31 0.83
CA GLN A 76 6.97 10.93 -0.43
C GLN A 76 6.96 9.96 -1.62
N HIS A 77 7.09 8.65 -1.37
CA HIS A 77 6.99 7.63 -2.39
C HIS A 77 5.54 7.37 -2.78
N THR A 78 5.32 7.16 -4.07
CA THR A 78 4.05 6.71 -4.64
C THR A 78 4.16 5.25 -5.06
N PHE A 79 3.12 4.47 -4.79
CA PHE A 79 2.98 3.08 -5.22
C PHE A 79 1.52 2.80 -5.60
N GLU A 80 1.29 1.66 -6.21
CA GLU A 80 -0.04 1.18 -6.57
C GLU A 80 -0.36 -0.05 -5.72
N ALA A 81 -1.52 -0.09 -5.08
CA ALA A 81 -2.09 -1.30 -4.52
C ALA A 81 -3.15 -1.80 -5.51
N TYR A 82 -2.99 -3.02 -6.02
CA TYR A 82 -3.87 -3.53 -7.08
C TYR A 82 -4.11 -5.03 -6.96
N SER A 83 -5.20 -5.50 -7.55
CA SER A 83 -5.44 -6.92 -7.83
C SER A 83 -5.54 -7.15 -9.32
N GLY A 84 -4.99 -8.27 -9.78
CA GLY A 84 -5.11 -8.72 -11.16
C GLY A 84 -5.03 -10.25 -11.26
N ALA A 85 -4.85 -10.79 -12.47
CA ALA A 85 -4.84 -12.25 -12.72
C ALA A 85 -3.85 -13.09 -11.87
N SER A 86 -2.87 -12.46 -11.22
CA SER A 86 -1.91 -13.11 -10.30
C SER A 86 -2.17 -12.82 -8.82
N GLY A 87 -3.36 -12.32 -8.49
CA GLY A 87 -3.79 -11.91 -7.17
C GLY A 87 -3.30 -10.52 -6.74
N PRO A 88 -3.72 -10.08 -5.53
CA PRO A 88 -3.32 -8.83 -4.89
C PRO A 88 -1.81 -8.60 -4.80
N ALA A 89 -1.38 -7.39 -5.13
CA ALA A 89 0.02 -7.01 -5.20
C ALA A 89 0.25 -5.50 -5.07
N TYR A 90 1.53 -5.15 -4.99
CA TYR A 90 2.02 -3.78 -4.98
C TYR A 90 2.81 -3.48 -6.24
N GLY A 91 2.53 -2.33 -6.85
CA GLY A 91 3.13 -1.84 -8.09
C GLY A 91 3.90 -0.54 -7.88
N GLY A 92 4.89 -0.30 -8.74
CA GLY A 92 5.64 0.95 -8.69
C GLY A 92 6.81 1.04 -9.68
N PRO A 93 7.51 2.19 -9.66
CA PRO A 93 8.48 2.53 -10.68
C PRO A 93 9.75 1.69 -10.54
N ARG A 94 10.44 1.45 -11.67
CA ARG A 94 11.68 0.65 -11.72
C ARG A 94 12.78 1.17 -10.77
N ARG A 95 12.78 2.47 -10.47
CA ARG A 95 13.77 3.09 -9.57
C ARG A 95 13.72 2.55 -8.14
N TYR A 96 12.62 1.88 -7.74
CA TYR A 96 12.53 1.20 -6.46
C TYR A 96 13.30 -0.12 -6.41
N PHE A 97 13.92 -0.54 -7.50
CA PHE A 97 14.84 -1.67 -7.50
C PHE A 97 16.28 -1.19 -7.46
N VAL A 98 17.04 -1.68 -6.49
CA VAL A 98 18.47 -1.45 -6.35
C VAL A 98 19.26 -2.63 -6.93
N LYS A 99 20.43 -2.35 -7.49
CA LYS A 99 21.31 -3.38 -8.02
C LYS A 99 22.02 -4.11 -6.87
N THR A 100 22.02 -5.43 -6.91
CA THR A 100 22.71 -6.31 -5.96
C THR A 100 23.77 -7.16 -6.69
N GLU A 101 24.57 -7.91 -5.93
CA GLU A 101 25.54 -8.86 -6.50
C GLU A 101 24.88 -9.95 -7.36
N THR A 102 23.64 -10.33 -7.01
CA THR A 102 22.88 -11.40 -7.66
C THR A 102 21.85 -10.90 -8.68
N GLY A 103 21.69 -9.58 -8.82
CA GLY A 103 20.74 -9.00 -9.78
C GLY A 103 20.17 -7.66 -9.33
N HIS A 104 18.84 -7.59 -9.20
CA HIS A 104 18.15 -6.44 -8.64
C HIS A 104 17.23 -6.93 -7.51
N ALA A 105 17.12 -6.14 -6.45
CA ALA A 105 16.21 -6.37 -5.33
C ALA A 105 15.39 -5.11 -5.08
N LEU A 106 14.23 -5.24 -4.43
CA LEU A 106 13.47 -4.09 -3.99
C LEU A 106 14.30 -3.30 -2.97
N ASP A 107 14.28 -1.97 -3.08
CA ASP A 107 14.89 -1.07 -2.12
C ASP A 107 14.33 -1.38 -0.71
N PRO A 108 15.20 -1.61 0.30
CA PRO A 108 14.76 -1.89 1.66
C PRO A 108 13.83 -0.83 2.26
N GLU A 109 14.00 0.45 1.91
CA GLU A 109 13.12 1.53 2.38
C GLU A 109 11.73 1.40 1.77
N VAL A 110 11.65 1.10 0.48
CA VAL A 110 10.37 0.84 -0.22
C VAL A 110 9.71 -0.42 0.34
N HIS A 111 10.48 -1.47 0.60
CA HIS A 111 9.96 -2.70 1.21
C HIS A 111 9.41 -2.44 2.63
N SER A 112 10.08 -1.60 3.43
CA SER A 112 9.61 -1.21 4.75
C SER A 112 8.33 -0.38 4.66
N MET A 113 8.27 0.58 3.74
CA MET A 113 7.06 1.39 3.49
C MET A 113 5.86 0.51 3.13
N LEU A 114 6.02 -0.47 2.23
CA LEU A 114 4.94 -1.39 1.86
C LEU A 114 4.49 -2.25 3.04
N ARG A 115 5.41 -2.65 3.93
CA ARG A 115 5.07 -3.36 5.18
C ARG A 115 4.25 -2.49 6.13
N ASP A 116 4.66 -1.24 6.29
CA ASP A 116 3.92 -0.30 7.13
C ASP A 116 2.51 -0.05 6.56
N PHE A 117 2.38 0.05 5.23
CA PHE A 117 1.10 0.18 4.56
C PHE A 117 0.20 -1.04 4.77
N GLU A 118 0.71 -2.24 4.50
CA GLU A 118 -0.06 -3.49 4.68
C GLU A 118 -0.53 -3.64 6.12
N ARG A 119 0.35 -3.36 7.09
CA ARG A 119 -0.01 -3.39 8.51
C ARG A 119 -1.11 -2.37 8.82
N TRP A 120 -0.91 -1.11 8.44
CA TRP A 120 -1.87 -0.03 8.61
C TRP A 120 -3.25 -0.40 8.03
N LEU A 121 -3.26 -0.91 6.80
CA LEU A 121 -4.46 -1.31 6.09
C LEU A 121 -5.22 -2.43 6.81
N THR A 122 -4.52 -3.37 7.44
CA THR A 122 -5.14 -4.51 8.13
C THR A 122 -5.49 -4.25 9.60
N GLU A 123 -4.81 -3.32 10.27
CA GLU A 123 -5.02 -3.02 11.69
C GLU A 123 -6.06 -1.90 11.92
N GLU A 124 -6.15 -0.90 11.03
CA GLU A 124 -7.12 0.22 11.20
C GLU A 124 -8.56 -0.12 10.80
N THR A 125 -8.79 -1.25 10.10
CA THR A 125 -10.14 -1.66 9.66
C THR A 125 -10.89 -2.54 10.68
N LEU A 126 -10.38 -2.68 11.91
CA LEU A 126 -10.99 -3.52 12.96
C LEU A 126 -11.78 -2.73 14.03
N ASP A 127 -12.01 -1.43 13.85
CA ASP A 127 -12.76 -0.58 14.81
C ASP A 127 -14.24 -0.37 14.43
#